data_AF-A0A5J5FTL6-F1
#
_entry.id   AF-A0A5J5FTL6-F1
#
_cell.length_a   1.000
_cell.length_b   1.000
_cell.length_c   1.000
_cell.angle_alpha   90.00
_cell.angle_beta   90.00
_cell.angle_gamma   90.00
#
_symmetry.space_group_name_H-M   'P 1'
#
loop_
_entity.id
_entity.type
_entity.pdbx_description
1 polymer ?
#
loop_
_entity_poly.entity_id
_entity_poly.type
_entity_poly.pdbx_seq_one_letter_code
_entity_poly.pdbx_strand_id
1 'polypeptide(L)'
;MKRPHYRLLATLLPVLSFPLITHGQTSPQSAGQDGAAPLSSPAAASNPHRDYVNHRMEARRFIKQNDLVSATQQARAALDAARLGGNTFEESDATILLTVELHGRQRYSEARQVLEEQAARIRQTPGYRDQIAMLLRRATDEAMAGNDMAALARLQKQIVEDGHAWPPMWSLDEERQVLHYHTAHLSLPLRVGAWKLVQFEPAMERHGMTRLEYTMGEHGVILANASIMLSYSESQREQDDASRRAQLEKRIMAFDDAKAPHTASPLSALPFDGLIAVSRVKQPEDPQGYRRAQWLAMRDDWYVNIHSDYEAKDEQRVLPQLNTLFAALQWPDAPRLYRQTSMEQRNREIESTGLQGPNWSAAASLAQQALPDAVFPDEIVRINTLIALQAYQRDDLADAQRYFETAFNASEYSDRQDSLYPIMLDHAADVAWRLGRTREALALSQRLIQRSENMPPEWELAQGSDRLTNARLGLSLPLRQGDFHLVPVANESFRYEDLRTGAHLKLRIMQNTRQSDEKLNRIIRNPLEQDQGFRVLNMRKETFQPANAGGESGDLRGRKWIYDLVRAIPDEHEEQGSQQTLRLVYWIVDRGTNRILMNAAGEDEASVGSLVSQLAW
;
A
#
# COMPACT_ATOMS: atom_id res chain seq x y z
N MET A 1 -5.77 -6.34 17.17
CA MET A 1 -6.38 -5.00 17.35
C MET A 1 -7.10 -4.61 16.07
N LYS A 2 -8.41 -4.32 16.16
CA LYS A 2 -9.27 -3.97 15.01
C LYS A 2 -8.91 -2.55 14.54
N ARG A 3 -8.30 -2.42 13.35
CA ARG A 3 -8.11 -1.12 12.67
C ARG A 3 -9.44 -0.70 12.03
N PRO A 4 -9.92 0.55 12.21
CA PRO A 4 -11.14 1.00 11.57
C PRO A 4 -10.87 1.32 10.09
N HIS A 5 -11.69 0.72 9.20
CA HIS A 5 -11.77 1.11 7.80
C HIS A 5 -12.43 2.49 7.70
N TYR A 6 -11.64 3.52 7.37
CA TYR A 6 -12.19 4.77 6.86
C TYR A 6 -12.65 4.55 5.41
N ARG A 7 -13.90 4.12 5.24
CA ARG A 7 -14.64 4.29 3.98
C ARG A 7 -15.03 5.77 3.88
N LEU A 8 -14.27 6.56 3.14
CA LEU A 8 -14.75 7.85 2.66
C LEU A 8 -15.65 7.60 1.45
N LEU A 9 -16.94 7.83 1.66
CA LEU A 9 -17.97 7.90 0.62
C LEU A 9 -17.60 9.01 -0.39
N ALA A 10 -17.06 8.62 -1.53
CA ALA A 10 -17.04 9.47 -2.72
C ALA A 10 -18.46 9.48 -3.32
N THR A 11 -19.34 10.29 -2.74
CA THR A 11 -20.63 10.65 -3.33
C THR A 11 -20.52 11.99 -4.05
N LEU A 12 -20.71 11.93 -5.37
CA LEU A 12 -21.37 12.92 -6.24
C LEU A 12 -21.66 14.30 -5.63
N LEU A 13 -21.03 15.34 -6.19
CA LEU A 13 -21.60 16.68 -6.24
C LEU A 13 -21.35 17.27 -7.63
N PRO A 14 -22.40 17.66 -8.35
CA PRO A 14 -22.30 18.60 -9.45
C PRO A 14 -22.32 20.03 -8.91
N VAL A 15 -21.78 20.93 -9.72
CA VAL A 15 -21.72 22.36 -9.46
C VAL A 15 -23.13 22.97 -9.51
N LEU A 16 -23.71 23.31 -8.36
CA LEU A 16 -24.35 24.61 -8.03
C LEU A 16 -25.19 24.52 -6.73
N SER A 17 -25.05 25.56 -5.88
CA SER A 17 -25.85 25.89 -4.70
C SER A 17 -25.55 25.13 -3.40
N PHE A 18 -24.62 25.67 -2.59
CA PHE A 18 -24.54 25.35 -1.16
C PHE A 18 -25.47 26.28 -0.35
N PRO A 19 -26.34 25.75 0.53
CA PRO A 19 -27.07 26.57 1.49
C PRO A 19 -26.12 27.04 2.62
N LEU A 20 -26.41 28.25 3.12
CA LEU A 20 -25.78 28.87 4.29
C LEU A 20 -25.82 27.94 5.51
N ILE A 21 -24.66 27.70 6.13
CA ILE A 21 -24.58 27.30 7.53
C ILE A 21 -24.06 28.49 8.32
N THR A 22 -24.99 29.21 8.95
CA THR A 22 -24.70 30.13 10.05
C THR A 22 -24.49 29.29 11.31
N HIS A 23 -23.35 29.42 11.97
CA HIS A 23 -23.20 29.01 13.36
C HIS A 23 -22.99 30.27 14.20
N GLY A 24 -23.99 30.58 15.00
CA GLY A 24 -23.94 31.61 16.02
C GLY A 24 -22.94 31.21 17.09
N GLN A 25 -21.90 32.01 17.26
CA GLN A 25 -21.10 32.00 18.47
C GLN A 25 -21.73 32.96 19.47
N THR A 26 -22.26 32.40 20.55
CA THR A 26 -22.60 33.13 21.77
C THR A 26 -21.31 33.58 22.47
N SER A 27 -21.10 34.89 22.52
CA SER A 27 -20.15 35.51 23.45
C SER A 27 -20.64 35.41 24.89
N PRO A 28 -19.71 35.43 25.86
CA PRO A 28 -19.93 36.20 27.08
C PRO A 28 -18.90 37.32 27.22
N GLN A 29 -19.38 38.57 27.30
CA GLN A 29 -18.66 39.71 27.88
C GLN A 29 -18.58 39.54 29.40
N SER A 30 -17.46 39.84 30.06
CA SER A 30 -17.13 41.13 30.72
C SER A 30 -16.13 40.77 31.86
N ALA A 31 -15.28 41.59 32.44
CA ALA A 31 -14.80 42.96 32.29
C ALA A 31 -13.51 43.08 33.15
N GLY A 32 -12.68 44.09 32.90
CA GLY A 32 -11.57 44.47 33.80
C GLY A 32 -10.53 45.34 33.11
N GLN A 33 -10.68 46.67 33.20
CA GLN A 33 -9.68 47.68 32.83
C GLN A 33 -8.53 47.71 33.84
N ASP A 34 -7.30 47.97 33.38
CA ASP A 34 -6.45 49.05 33.90
C ASP A 34 -5.20 49.27 33.02
N GLY A 35 -4.79 50.53 32.87
CA GLY A 35 -4.01 51.03 31.74
C GLY A 35 -2.48 51.14 31.90
N ALA A 36 -1.82 51.42 30.77
CA ALA A 36 -0.58 52.21 30.66
C ALA A 36 -0.21 52.48 29.18
N ALA A 37 0.55 53.57 28.98
CA ALA A 37 0.93 54.32 27.77
C ALA A 37 1.51 53.55 26.55
N PRO A 38 1.58 54.18 25.35
CA PRO A 38 1.77 53.48 24.08
C PRO A 38 3.24 53.15 23.85
N LEU A 39 3.54 51.85 23.82
CA LEU A 39 4.78 51.36 23.25
C LEU A 39 4.50 50.94 21.81
N SER A 40 5.04 51.73 20.90
CA SER A 40 5.30 51.45 19.49
C SER A 40 5.02 50.01 19.09
N SER A 41 3.88 49.77 18.42
CA SER A 41 3.60 48.47 17.81
C SER A 41 4.74 48.11 16.86
N PRO A 42 5.44 46.98 17.06
CA PRO A 42 6.21 46.39 16.00
C PRO A 42 5.21 46.07 14.87
N ALA A 43 5.59 46.35 13.62
CA ALA A 43 4.80 45.98 12.44
C ALA A 43 4.24 44.57 12.65
N ALA A 44 2.91 44.45 12.68
CA ALA A 44 2.23 43.20 12.98
C ALA A 44 2.77 42.12 12.04
N ALA A 45 3.49 41.14 12.60
CA ALA A 45 3.86 39.96 11.84
C ALA A 45 2.56 39.36 11.29
N SER A 46 2.43 39.34 9.97
CA SER A 46 1.27 38.81 9.25
C SER A 46 0.99 37.40 9.78
N ASN A 47 -0.22 37.14 10.25
CA ASN A 47 -0.64 35.79 10.64
C ASN A 47 -1.20 35.11 9.38
N PRO A 48 -0.46 34.16 8.75
CA PRO A 48 -0.83 33.64 7.43
C PRO A 48 -2.22 33.03 7.40
N HIS A 49 -2.65 32.36 8.48
CA HIS A 49 -4.00 31.82 8.60
C HIS A 49 -5.08 32.92 8.60
N ARG A 50 -4.84 34.01 9.34
CA ARG A 50 -5.78 35.14 9.39
C ARG A 50 -5.88 35.82 8.02
N ASP A 51 -4.76 35.96 7.33
CA ASP A 51 -4.71 36.58 6.01
C ASP A 51 -5.41 35.71 4.96
N TYR A 52 -5.19 34.40 4.97
CA TYR A 52 -5.94 33.44 4.18
C TYR A 52 -7.46 33.56 4.40
N VAL A 53 -7.92 33.55 5.65
CA VAL A 53 -9.35 33.65 5.97
C VAL A 53 -9.94 34.97 5.45
N ASN A 54 -9.22 36.09 5.64
CA ASN A 54 -9.66 37.41 5.17
C ASN A 54 -9.78 37.44 3.64
N HIS A 55 -8.73 37.02 2.92
CA HIS A 55 -8.73 37.00 1.46
C HIS A 55 -9.79 36.06 0.89
N ARG A 56 -10.00 34.89 1.49
CA ARG A 56 -11.06 33.95 1.09
C ARG A 56 -12.46 34.57 1.26
N MET A 57 -12.71 35.26 2.37
CA MET A 57 -13.99 35.92 2.63
C MET A 57 -14.23 37.07 1.66
N GLU A 58 -13.21 37.89 1.38
CA GLU A 58 -13.28 38.97 0.41
C GLU A 58 -13.51 38.44 -1.02
N ALA A 59 -12.85 37.37 -1.43
CA ALA A 59 -13.11 36.71 -2.71
C ALA A 59 -14.59 36.31 -2.83
N ARG A 60 -15.15 35.63 -1.82
CA ARG A 60 -16.58 35.26 -1.77
C ARG A 60 -17.52 36.47 -1.78
N ARG A 61 -17.13 37.57 -1.14
CA ARG A 61 -17.89 38.83 -1.16
C ARG A 61 -17.93 39.41 -2.57
N PHE A 62 -16.80 39.49 -3.25
CA PHE A 62 -16.71 40.00 -4.62
C PHE A 62 -17.43 39.10 -5.63
N ILE A 63 -17.40 37.78 -5.46
CA ILE A 63 -18.20 36.82 -6.26
C ILE A 63 -19.68 37.17 -6.17
N LYS A 64 -20.21 37.37 -4.95
CA LYS A 64 -21.62 37.76 -4.75
C LYS A 64 -21.95 39.13 -5.36
N GLN A 65 -20.98 40.01 -5.48
CA GLN A 65 -21.12 41.34 -6.09
C GLN A 65 -20.89 41.34 -7.61
N ASN A 66 -20.62 40.18 -8.20
CA ASN A 66 -20.25 40.02 -9.61
C ASN A 66 -18.98 40.82 -10.02
N ASP A 67 -18.11 41.16 -9.06
CA ASP A 67 -16.78 41.74 -9.32
C ASP A 67 -15.74 40.62 -9.44
N LEU A 68 -15.75 39.95 -10.59
CA LEU A 68 -14.93 38.76 -10.82
C LEU A 68 -13.43 39.06 -10.89
N VAL A 69 -13.03 40.30 -11.19
CA VAL A 69 -11.62 40.70 -11.23
C VAL A 69 -11.06 40.76 -9.81
N SER A 70 -11.74 41.48 -8.92
CA SER A 70 -11.36 41.56 -7.50
C SER A 70 -11.48 40.20 -6.83
N ALA A 71 -12.50 39.40 -7.16
CA ALA A 71 -12.63 38.03 -6.68
C ALA A 71 -11.41 37.17 -7.03
N THR A 72 -10.98 37.20 -8.31
CA THR A 72 -9.78 36.46 -8.76
C THR A 72 -8.52 36.91 -8.02
N GLN A 73 -8.35 38.22 -7.81
CA GLN A 73 -7.20 38.77 -7.11
C GLN A 73 -7.16 38.31 -5.64
N GLN A 74 -8.30 38.35 -4.96
CA GLN A 74 -8.42 37.90 -3.58
C GLN A 74 -8.26 36.37 -3.46
N ALA A 75 -8.74 35.59 -4.43
CA ALA A 75 -8.52 34.15 -4.46
C ALA A 75 -7.03 33.78 -4.61
N ARG A 76 -6.25 34.54 -5.41
CA ARG A 76 -4.79 34.38 -5.46
C ARG A 76 -4.12 34.72 -4.14
N ALA A 77 -4.48 35.87 -3.56
CA ALA A 77 -3.93 36.28 -2.27
C ALA A 77 -4.25 35.26 -1.15
N ALA A 78 -5.43 34.62 -1.20
CA ALA A 78 -5.78 33.53 -0.30
C ALA A 78 -4.89 32.29 -0.50
N LEU A 79 -4.60 31.91 -1.75
CA LEU A 79 -3.70 30.80 -2.05
C LEU A 79 -2.26 31.09 -1.60
N ASP A 80 -1.76 32.30 -1.85
CA ASP A 80 -0.42 32.71 -1.42
C ASP A 80 -0.30 32.72 0.11
N ALA A 81 -1.31 33.24 0.82
CA ALA A 81 -1.35 33.21 2.28
C ALA A 81 -1.42 31.77 2.85
N ALA A 82 -2.21 30.89 2.24
CA ALA A 82 -2.29 29.48 2.62
C ALA A 82 -0.95 28.76 2.42
N ARG A 83 -0.27 29.04 1.30
CA ARG A 83 1.08 28.51 1.00
C ARG A 83 2.11 28.97 2.03
N LEU A 84 2.05 30.23 2.47
CA LEU A 84 2.90 30.75 3.54
C LEU A 84 2.62 30.10 4.89
N GLY A 85 1.36 29.74 5.17
CA GLY A 85 0.96 29.04 6.38
C GLY A 85 1.32 27.55 6.42
N GLY A 86 1.55 26.92 5.26
CA GLY A 86 1.91 25.51 5.15
C GLY A 86 0.78 24.53 5.47
N ASN A 87 -0.47 24.99 5.55
CA ASN A 87 -1.63 24.16 5.83
C ASN A 87 -2.22 23.59 4.53
N THR A 88 -1.96 22.31 4.25
CA THR A 88 -2.43 21.65 3.03
C THR A 88 -3.95 21.77 2.82
N PHE A 89 -4.77 21.76 3.89
CA PHE A 89 -6.21 21.91 3.76
C PHE A 89 -6.60 23.31 3.25
N GLU A 90 -5.95 24.36 3.74
CA GLU A 90 -6.20 25.74 3.32
C GLU A 90 -5.70 25.98 1.90
N GLU A 91 -4.53 25.43 1.56
CA GLU A 91 -4.01 25.49 0.19
C GLU A 91 -4.98 24.85 -0.79
N SER A 92 -5.60 23.73 -0.40
CA SER A 92 -6.55 22.99 -1.22
C SER A 92 -7.85 23.76 -1.43
N ASP A 93 -8.42 24.31 -0.36
CA ASP A 93 -9.62 25.17 -0.44
C ASP A 93 -9.37 26.39 -1.33
N ALA A 94 -8.23 27.07 -1.13
CA ALA A 94 -7.85 28.24 -1.93
C ALA A 94 -7.58 27.89 -3.41
N THR A 95 -6.95 26.73 -3.67
CA THR A 95 -6.70 26.22 -5.03
C THR A 95 -8.03 26.01 -5.77
N ILE A 96 -9.00 25.35 -5.13
CA ILE A 96 -10.32 25.11 -5.73
C ILE A 96 -11.06 26.43 -5.96
N LEU A 97 -11.04 27.35 -4.99
CA LEU A 97 -11.67 28.67 -5.13
C LEU A 97 -11.10 29.43 -6.34
N LEU A 98 -9.77 29.55 -6.44
CA LEU A 98 -9.12 30.24 -7.55
C LEU A 98 -9.43 29.58 -8.90
N THR A 99 -9.40 28.25 -8.96
CA THR A 99 -9.67 27.51 -10.20
C THR A 99 -11.09 27.75 -10.70
N VAL A 100 -12.10 27.72 -9.81
CA VAL A 100 -13.50 27.99 -10.17
C VAL A 100 -13.67 29.41 -10.74
N GLU A 101 -13.01 30.41 -10.14
CA GLU A 101 -13.06 31.79 -10.64
C GLU A 101 -12.39 31.93 -12.01
N LEU A 102 -11.24 31.29 -12.20
CA LEU A 102 -10.53 31.29 -13.48
C LEU A 102 -11.34 30.60 -14.58
N HIS A 103 -11.97 29.47 -14.26
CA HIS A 103 -12.86 28.75 -15.14
C HIS A 103 -14.05 29.62 -15.58
N GLY A 104 -14.74 30.27 -14.65
CA GLY A 104 -15.87 31.17 -14.95
C GLY A 104 -15.47 32.35 -15.85
N ARG A 105 -14.20 32.73 -15.83
CA ARG A 105 -13.61 33.77 -16.71
C ARG A 105 -12.97 33.21 -17.98
N GLN A 106 -13.16 31.93 -18.29
CA GLN A 106 -12.58 31.22 -19.44
C GLN A 106 -11.04 31.26 -19.48
N ARG A 107 -10.39 31.45 -18.32
CA ARG A 107 -8.92 31.42 -18.18
C ARG A 107 -8.43 29.98 -17.94
N TYR A 108 -8.87 29.06 -18.78
CA TYR A 108 -8.70 27.62 -18.61
C TYR A 108 -7.23 27.17 -18.49
N SER A 109 -6.33 27.75 -19.30
CA SER A 109 -4.89 27.44 -19.24
C SER A 109 -4.29 27.78 -17.87
N GLU A 110 -4.72 28.89 -17.26
CA GLU A 110 -4.21 29.31 -15.96
C GLU A 110 -4.85 28.52 -14.81
N ALA A 111 -6.15 28.21 -14.92
CA ALA A 111 -6.84 27.31 -13.99
C ALA A 111 -6.13 25.94 -13.93
N ARG A 112 -5.80 25.39 -15.11
CA ARG A 112 -5.02 24.15 -15.24
C ARG A 112 -3.64 24.26 -14.58
N GLN A 113 -2.88 25.33 -14.84
CA GLN A 113 -1.55 25.52 -14.24
C GLN A 113 -1.61 25.54 -12.70
N VAL A 114 -2.59 26.23 -12.12
CA VAL A 114 -2.80 26.26 -10.66
C VAL A 114 -3.04 24.84 -10.10
N LEU A 115 -3.81 24.01 -10.80
CA LEU A 115 -4.08 22.63 -10.40
C LEU A 115 -2.83 21.73 -10.53
N GLU A 116 -2.09 21.83 -11.65
CA GLU A 116 -0.84 21.09 -11.88
C GLU A 116 0.22 21.44 -10.83
N GLU A 117 0.38 22.73 -10.50
CA GLU A 117 1.29 23.19 -9.45
C GLU A 117 0.93 22.61 -8.08
N GLN A 118 -0.35 22.63 -7.71
CA GLN A 118 -0.77 22.09 -6.41
C GLN A 118 -0.60 20.57 -6.36
N ALA A 119 -0.91 19.85 -7.44
CA ALA A 119 -0.69 18.42 -7.54
C ALA A 119 0.79 18.07 -7.38
N ALA A 120 1.69 18.85 -8.00
CA ALA A 120 3.14 18.67 -7.86
C ALA A 120 3.64 18.94 -6.44
N ARG A 121 3.11 19.97 -5.75
CA ARG A 121 3.51 20.32 -4.37
C ARG A 121 3.15 19.24 -3.37
N ILE A 122 1.94 18.68 -3.45
CA ILE A 122 1.48 17.66 -2.49
C ILE A 122 1.95 16.24 -2.84
N ARG A 123 2.51 16.03 -4.05
CA ARG A 123 2.98 14.71 -4.53
C ARG A 123 4.04 14.07 -3.65
N GLN A 124 4.85 14.88 -2.97
CA GLN A 124 5.91 14.39 -2.08
C GLN A 124 5.39 14.00 -0.69
N THR A 125 4.13 14.31 -0.38
CA THR A 125 3.55 14.07 0.95
C THR A 125 2.78 12.75 0.94
N PRO A 126 3.16 11.75 1.76
CA PRO A 126 2.42 10.49 1.86
C PRO A 126 0.96 10.72 2.26
N GLY A 127 0.05 9.92 1.70
CA GLY A 127 -1.39 9.94 2.05
C GLY A 127 -2.27 10.89 1.24
N TYR A 128 -1.73 11.62 0.27
CA TYR A 128 -2.47 12.57 -0.56
C TYR A 128 -2.82 12.06 -1.98
N ARG A 129 -2.73 10.75 -2.24
CA ARG A 129 -2.94 10.15 -3.57
C ARG A 129 -4.30 10.52 -4.18
N ASP A 130 -5.38 10.38 -3.40
CA ASP A 130 -6.75 10.69 -3.86
C ASP A 130 -6.91 12.17 -4.22
N GLN A 131 -6.24 13.04 -3.47
CA GLN A 131 -6.28 14.46 -3.73
C GLN A 131 -5.53 14.84 -5.00
N ILE A 132 -4.37 14.22 -5.25
CA ILE A 132 -3.62 14.39 -6.50
C ILE A 132 -4.49 13.94 -7.68
N ALA A 133 -5.14 12.78 -7.58
CA ALA A 133 -6.06 12.29 -8.61
C ALA A 133 -7.21 13.28 -8.89
N MET A 134 -7.82 13.86 -7.86
CA MET A 134 -8.85 14.90 -8.00
C MET A 134 -8.33 16.15 -8.72
N LEU A 135 -7.13 16.62 -8.38
CA LEU A 135 -6.52 17.81 -9.01
C LEU A 135 -6.19 17.55 -10.48
N LEU A 136 -5.62 16.39 -10.80
CA LEU A 136 -5.33 15.99 -12.18
C LEU A 136 -6.60 15.83 -13.01
N ARG A 137 -7.65 15.22 -12.46
CA ARG A 137 -8.98 15.16 -13.09
C ARG A 137 -9.47 16.55 -13.47
N ARG A 138 -9.49 17.50 -12.53
CA ARG A 138 -9.89 18.89 -12.83
C ARG A 138 -8.98 19.54 -13.87
N ALA A 139 -7.67 19.28 -13.82
CA ALA A 139 -6.74 19.82 -14.80
C ALA A 139 -7.05 19.31 -16.22
N THR A 140 -7.48 18.05 -16.37
CA THR A 140 -7.96 17.54 -17.67
C THR A 140 -9.22 18.23 -18.13
N ASP A 141 -10.15 18.56 -17.22
CA ASP A 141 -11.37 19.32 -17.53
C ASP A 141 -11.02 20.71 -18.08
N GLU A 142 -10.10 21.42 -17.42
CA GLU A 142 -9.62 22.72 -17.87
C GLU A 142 -8.86 22.64 -19.20
N ALA A 143 -8.01 21.62 -19.40
CA ALA A 143 -7.32 21.41 -20.67
C ALA A 143 -8.31 21.18 -21.83
N MET A 144 -9.36 20.40 -21.58
CA MET A 144 -10.41 20.16 -22.58
C MET A 144 -11.23 21.42 -22.85
N ALA A 145 -11.61 22.18 -21.83
CA ALA A 145 -12.34 23.44 -21.97
C ALA A 145 -11.54 24.49 -22.76
N GLY A 146 -10.23 24.57 -22.53
CA GLY A 146 -9.30 25.44 -23.27
C GLY A 146 -8.86 24.92 -24.64
N ASN A 147 -9.35 23.76 -25.07
CA ASN A 147 -8.94 23.08 -26.31
C ASN A 147 -7.41 22.83 -26.40
N ASP A 148 -6.73 22.66 -25.26
CA ASP A 148 -5.30 22.37 -25.18
C ASP A 148 -5.07 20.85 -25.18
N MET A 149 -5.02 20.28 -26.39
CA MET A 149 -4.88 18.84 -26.59
C MET A 149 -3.51 18.30 -26.15
N ALA A 150 -2.46 19.12 -26.24
CA ALA A 150 -1.12 18.72 -25.80
C ALA A 150 -1.06 18.55 -24.28
N ALA A 151 -1.65 19.50 -23.54
CA ALA A 151 -1.77 19.38 -22.09
C ALA A 151 -2.69 18.24 -21.67
N LEU A 152 -3.81 18.04 -22.37
CA LEU A 152 -4.70 16.91 -22.10
C LEU A 152 -3.98 15.56 -22.24
N ALA A 153 -3.27 15.33 -23.34
CA ALA A 153 -2.52 14.09 -23.56
C ALA A 153 -1.46 13.87 -22.48
N ARG A 154 -0.71 14.92 -22.08
CA ARG A 154 0.26 14.86 -20.98
C ARG A 154 -0.39 14.46 -19.65
N LEU A 155 -1.52 15.08 -19.31
CA LEU A 155 -2.24 14.79 -18.07
C LEU A 155 -2.83 13.37 -18.06
N GLN A 156 -3.35 12.89 -19.20
CA GLN A 156 -3.87 11.53 -19.31
C GLN A 156 -2.76 10.48 -19.19
N LYS A 157 -1.60 10.73 -19.79
CA LYS A 157 -0.40 9.91 -19.56
C LYS A 157 -0.04 9.86 -18.08
N GLN A 158 -0.02 11.01 -17.40
CA GLN A 158 0.26 11.08 -15.97
C GLN A 158 -0.77 10.32 -15.13
N ILE A 159 -2.07 10.38 -15.47
CA ILE A 159 -3.12 9.59 -14.81
C ILE A 159 -2.88 8.09 -14.99
N VAL A 160 -2.46 7.66 -16.18
CA VAL A 160 -2.16 6.24 -16.46
C VAL A 160 -0.94 5.77 -15.65
N GLU A 161 0.11 6.58 -15.60
CA GLU A 161 1.32 6.32 -14.81
C GLU A 161 1.03 6.27 -13.30
N ASP A 162 0.23 7.21 -12.78
CA ASP A 162 -0.19 7.26 -11.37
C ASP A 162 -1.11 6.09 -10.97
N GLY A 163 -1.79 5.48 -11.96
CA GLY A 163 -2.52 4.23 -11.78
C GLY A 163 -1.61 3.06 -11.40
N HIS A 164 -0.32 3.16 -11.70
CA HIS A 164 0.71 2.16 -11.38
C HIS A 164 0.31 0.74 -11.83
N ALA A 165 -0.03 0.61 -13.11
CA ALA A 165 -0.48 -0.66 -13.67
C ALA A 165 0.68 -1.59 -14.00
N TRP A 166 0.47 -2.89 -13.77
CA TRP A 166 1.44 -3.93 -14.10
C TRP A 166 1.72 -3.96 -15.62
N PRO A 167 2.95 -3.64 -16.08
CA PRO A 167 3.21 -3.45 -17.52
C PRO A 167 2.88 -4.66 -18.41
N PRO A 168 3.07 -5.93 -17.97
CA PRO A 168 2.62 -7.09 -18.74
C PRO A 168 1.10 -7.14 -18.98
N MET A 169 0.29 -6.50 -18.12
CA MET A 169 -1.16 -6.45 -18.27
C MET A 169 -1.63 -5.20 -19.03
N TRP A 170 -0.86 -4.11 -18.95
CA TRP A 170 -1.29 -2.80 -19.43
C TRP A 170 -0.21 -2.09 -20.23
N SER A 171 -0.60 -1.54 -21.39
CA SER A 171 0.25 -0.63 -22.15
C SER A 171 -0.52 0.57 -22.66
N LEU A 172 0.16 1.71 -22.73
CA LEU A 172 -0.36 2.95 -23.31
C LEU A 172 0.24 3.13 -24.71
N ASP A 173 -0.62 3.15 -25.73
CA ASP A 173 -0.28 3.64 -27.06
C ASP A 173 -0.48 5.16 -27.07
N GLU A 174 0.62 5.90 -26.88
CA GLU A 174 0.62 7.36 -26.85
C GLU A 174 0.28 7.97 -28.21
N GLU A 175 0.62 7.31 -29.32
CA GLU A 175 0.35 7.83 -30.66
C GLU A 175 -1.13 7.75 -30.99
N ARG A 176 -1.76 6.61 -30.68
CA ARG A 176 -3.19 6.37 -30.92
C ARG A 176 -4.07 6.86 -29.79
N GLN A 177 -3.49 7.25 -28.65
CA GLN A 177 -4.21 7.63 -27.43
C GLN A 177 -5.15 6.50 -26.97
N VAL A 178 -4.61 5.29 -26.89
CA VAL A 178 -5.35 4.07 -26.51
C VAL A 178 -4.64 3.37 -25.36
N LEU A 179 -5.41 2.97 -24.37
CA LEU A 179 -4.97 2.10 -23.28
C LEU A 179 -5.36 0.66 -23.59
N HIS A 180 -4.37 -0.23 -23.64
CA HIS A 180 -4.56 -1.65 -23.89
C HIS A 180 -4.53 -2.44 -22.59
N TYR A 181 -5.59 -3.20 -22.33
CA TYR A 181 -5.64 -4.23 -21.31
C TYR A 181 -5.37 -5.59 -21.95
N HIS A 182 -4.12 -6.04 -21.92
CA HIS A 182 -3.68 -7.26 -22.57
C HIS A 182 -4.38 -8.50 -22.02
N THR A 183 -4.59 -8.60 -20.71
CA THR A 183 -5.23 -9.78 -20.12
C THR A 183 -6.69 -9.95 -20.53
N ALA A 184 -7.42 -8.85 -20.75
CA ALA A 184 -8.82 -8.89 -21.17
C ALA A 184 -9.01 -8.79 -22.69
N HIS A 185 -7.91 -8.62 -23.44
CA HIS A 185 -7.92 -8.21 -24.85
C HIS A 185 -8.83 -6.99 -25.09
N LEU A 186 -8.82 -6.02 -24.19
CA LEU A 186 -9.67 -4.84 -24.25
C LEU A 186 -8.84 -3.60 -24.60
N SER A 187 -9.30 -2.79 -25.55
CA SER A 187 -8.70 -1.50 -25.87
C SER A 187 -9.68 -0.36 -25.59
N LEU A 188 -9.17 0.66 -24.91
CA LEU A 188 -9.95 1.75 -24.33
C LEU A 188 -9.39 3.09 -24.84
N PRO A 189 -10.18 3.96 -25.48
CA PRO A 189 -9.68 5.25 -25.92
C PRO A 189 -9.39 6.14 -24.70
N LEU A 190 -8.31 6.90 -24.72
CA LEU A 190 -8.13 8.00 -23.75
C LEU A 190 -9.09 9.15 -24.04
N ARG A 191 -9.47 9.33 -25.31
CA ARG A 191 -10.42 10.35 -25.73
C ARG A 191 -11.20 9.89 -26.96
N VAL A 192 -12.50 10.16 -26.97
CA VAL A 192 -13.35 9.94 -28.14
C VAL A 192 -14.53 10.92 -28.12
N GLY A 193 -14.74 11.66 -29.20
CA GLY A 193 -15.78 12.70 -29.25
C GLY A 193 -15.61 13.70 -28.11
N ALA A 194 -16.67 13.89 -27.32
CA ALA A 194 -16.68 14.76 -26.14
C ALA A 194 -16.22 14.06 -24.84
N TRP A 195 -15.85 12.78 -24.90
CA TRP A 195 -15.38 12.01 -23.74
C TRP A 195 -13.86 12.02 -23.61
N LYS A 196 -13.40 12.13 -22.36
CA LYS A 196 -11.98 11.94 -21.99
C LYS A 196 -11.86 11.08 -20.73
N LEU A 197 -10.84 10.24 -20.69
CA LEU A 197 -10.43 9.51 -19.50
C LEU A 197 -9.88 10.49 -18.47
N VAL A 198 -10.35 10.38 -17.23
CA VAL A 198 -9.93 11.23 -16.10
C VAL A 198 -9.46 10.45 -14.87
N GLN A 199 -9.65 9.14 -14.84
CA GLN A 199 -9.21 8.27 -13.76
C GLN A 199 -8.97 6.86 -14.28
N PHE A 200 -7.92 6.21 -13.77
CA PHE A 200 -7.55 4.84 -14.10
C PHE A 200 -7.04 4.12 -12.85
N GLU A 201 -7.71 3.03 -12.50
CA GLU A 201 -7.34 2.14 -11.40
C GLU A 201 -7.27 0.70 -11.96
N PRO A 202 -6.07 0.11 -12.12
CA PRO A 202 -5.91 -1.25 -12.60
C PRO A 202 -6.26 -2.29 -11.52
N ALA A 203 -6.73 -3.47 -11.92
CA ALA A 203 -6.85 -4.60 -11.02
C ALA A 203 -5.47 -5.18 -10.67
N MET A 204 -5.19 -5.36 -9.38
CA MET A 204 -3.93 -5.95 -8.88
C MET A 204 -4.06 -7.44 -8.53
N GLU A 205 -5.28 -7.93 -8.34
CA GLU A 205 -5.61 -9.33 -8.04
C GLU A 205 -6.71 -9.85 -8.96
N ARG A 206 -6.84 -11.17 -9.10
CA ARG A 206 -7.76 -11.82 -10.06
C ARG A 206 -9.22 -11.43 -9.90
N HIS A 207 -9.68 -11.34 -8.65
CA HIS A 207 -11.04 -10.90 -8.32
C HIS A 207 -11.14 -9.39 -8.09
N GLY A 208 -10.00 -8.70 -8.28
CA GLY A 208 -9.93 -7.25 -8.27
C GLY A 208 -10.68 -6.68 -9.45
N MET A 209 -10.90 -5.38 -9.38
CA MET A 209 -11.68 -4.66 -10.36
C MET A 209 -10.83 -3.55 -10.95
N THR A 210 -10.79 -3.50 -12.27
CA THR A 210 -10.28 -2.34 -12.99
C THR A 210 -11.39 -1.31 -13.08
N ARG A 211 -11.06 -0.04 -12.81
CA ARG A 211 -11.98 1.10 -12.94
C ARG A 211 -11.40 2.16 -13.86
N LEU A 212 -12.21 2.62 -14.80
CA LEU A 212 -11.92 3.77 -15.64
C LEU A 212 -13.06 4.77 -15.54
N GLU A 213 -12.74 6.03 -15.27
CA GLU A 213 -13.74 7.11 -15.32
C GLU A 213 -13.49 8.03 -16.50
N TYR A 214 -14.59 8.35 -17.18
CA TYR A 214 -14.64 9.31 -18.28
C TYR A 214 -15.54 10.48 -17.89
N THR A 215 -15.20 11.66 -18.38
CA THR A 215 -16.09 12.83 -18.32
C THR A 215 -16.42 13.32 -19.73
N MET A 216 -17.67 13.71 -19.90
CA MET A 216 -18.15 14.39 -21.09
C MET A 216 -18.32 15.87 -20.77
N GLY A 217 -17.65 16.72 -21.55
CA GLY A 217 -17.80 18.17 -21.42
C GLY A 217 -17.96 18.87 -22.77
N GLU A 218 -18.78 19.91 -22.79
CA GLU A 218 -18.97 20.79 -23.95
C GLU A 218 -18.98 22.25 -23.50
N HIS A 219 -18.29 23.13 -24.23
CA HIS A 219 -18.24 24.57 -23.94
C HIS A 219 -17.83 24.91 -22.49
N GLY A 220 -16.90 24.13 -21.94
CA GLY A 220 -16.43 24.29 -20.56
C GLY A 220 -17.35 23.70 -19.48
N VAL A 221 -18.51 23.16 -19.84
CA VAL A 221 -19.45 22.57 -18.87
C VAL A 221 -19.36 21.05 -18.93
N ILE A 222 -19.21 20.40 -17.77
CA ILE A 222 -19.30 18.95 -17.65
C ILE A 222 -20.78 18.55 -17.66
N LEU A 223 -21.15 17.63 -18.53
CA LEU A 223 -22.53 17.20 -18.75
C LEU A 223 -22.81 15.79 -18.23
N ALA A 224 -21.79 14.93 -18.24
CA ALA A 224 -21.91 13.55 -17.77
C ALA A 224 -20.58 12.97 -17.31
N ASN A 225 -20.65 11.95 -16.48
CA ASN A 225 -19.56 11.04 -16.14
C ASN A 225 -19.95 9.62 -16.51
N ALA A 226 -19.00 8.82 -16.99
CA ALA A 226 -19.17 7.40 -17.23
C ALA A 226 -18.06 6.63 -16.50
N SER A 227 -18.43 5.58 -15.77
CA SER A 227 -17.49 4.69 -15.09
C SER A 227 -17.61 3.31 -15.71
N ILE A 228 -16.49 2.77 -16.20
CA ILE A 228 -16.36 1.43 -16.74
C ILE A 228 -15.59 0.60 -15.72
N MET A 229 -16.24 -0.42 -15.18
CA MET A 229 -15.68 -1.35 -14.21
C MET A 229 -15.60 -2.74 -14.84
N LEU A 230 -14.43 -3.35 -14.83
CA LEU A 230 -14.17 -4.68 -15.38
C LEU A 230 -13.58 -5.59 -14.30
N SER A 231 -14.12 -6.80 -14.17
CA SER A 231 -13.64 -7.80 -13.21
C SER A 231 -13.67 -9.21 -13.82
N TYR A 232 -12.83 -10.10 -13.29
CA TYR A 232 -12.74 -11.50 -13.71
C TYR A 232 -13.23 -12.44 -12.60
N SER A 233 -14.02 -13.45 -12.97
CA SER A 233 -14.62 -14.41 -12.03
C SER A 233 -14.76 -15.79 -12.66
N GLU A 234 -13.96 -16.75 -12.20
CA GLU A 234 -13.93 -18.14 -12.71
C GLU A 234 -15.26 -18.90 -12.47
N SER A 235 -16.04 -18.48 -11.48
CA SER A 235 -17.34 -19.09 -11.12
C SER A 235 -18.48 -18.82 -12.13
N GLN A 236 -18.23 -18.02 -13.16
CA GLN A 236 -19.25 -17.64 -14.14
C GLN A 236 -19.46 -18.69 -15.23
N ARG A 237 -18.40 -19.43 -15.59
CA ARG A 237 -18.44 -20.40 -16.69
C ARG A 237 -19.25 -21.66 -16.40
N GLU A 238 -19.44 -22.01 -15.14
CA GLU A 238 -20.27 -23.16 -14.74
C GLU A 238 -21.78 -22.88 -14.90
N GLN A 239 -22.15 -21.64 -15.21
CA GLN A 239 -23.54 -21.21 -15.34
C GLN A 239 -23.98 -21.18 -16.80
N ASP A 240 -25.19 -21.65 -17.06
CA ASP A 240 -25.85 -21.44 -18.35
C ASP A 240 -26.21 -19.96 -18.57
N ASP A 241 -26.53 -19.61 -19.82
CA ASP A 241 -26.81 -18.22 -20.20
C ASP A 241 -28.04 -17.66 -19.47
N ALA A 242 -29.04 -18.52 -19.16
CA ALA A 242 -30.23 -18.13 -18.43
C ALA A 242 -29.91 -17.76 -16.98
N SER A 243 -29.06 -18.54 -16.31
CA SER A 243 -28.59 -18.30 -14.95
C SER A 243 -27.72 -17.04 -14.88
N ARG A 244 -26.81 -16.86 -15.85
CA ARG A 244 -26.00 -15.63 -15.97
C ARG A 244 -26.90 -14.41 -16.16
N ARG A 245 -27.91 -14.49 -17.04
CA ARG A 245 -28.87 -13.40 -17.23
C ARG A 245 -29.67 -13.11 -15.96
N ALA A 246 -30.19 -14.13 -15.28
CA ALA A 246 -30.91 -13.96 -14.02
C ALA A 246 -30.02 -13.34 -12.92
N GLN A 247 -28.73 -13.71 -12.88
CA GLN A 247 -27.77 -13.09 -11.97
C GLN A 247 -27.56 -11.60 -12.28
N LEU A 248 -27.42 -11.24 -13.55
CA LEU A 248 -27.32 -9.85 -13.98
C LEU A 248 -28.58 -9.05 -13.65
N GLU A 249 -29.77 -9.61 -13.89
CA GLU A 249 -31.06 -8.99 -13.54
C GLU A 249 -31.18 -8.77 -12.03
N LYS A 250 -30.76 -9.75 -11.22
CA LYS A 250 -30.72 -9.58 -9.76
C LYS A 250 -29.73 -8.49 -9.33
N ARG A 251 -28.54 -8.43 -9.95
CA ARG A 251 -27.52 -7.42 -9.63
C ARG A 251 -27.96 -6.00 -10.01
N ILE A 252 -28.52 -5.81 -11.20
CA ILE A 252 -29.01 -4.49 -11.64
C ILE A 252 -30.22 -4.02 -10.83
N MET A 253 -30.96 -4.96 -10.20
CA MET A 253 -31.99 -4.64 -9.22
C MET A 253 -31.44 -4.34 -7.81
N ALA A 254 -30.35 -5.00 -7.41
CA ALA A 254 -29.75 -4.84 -6.08
C ALA A 254 -28.90 -3.57 -5.90
N PHE A 255 -28.67 -2.80 -6.97
CA PHE A 255 -27.87 -1.57 -6.96
C PHE A 255 -28.58 -0.38 -6.26
N ASP A 256 -29.55 -0.63 -5.37
CA ASP A 256 -30.49 0.37 -4.88
C ASP A 256 -30.36 0.71 -3.39
N ASP A 257 -30.35 2.02 -3.10
CA ASP A 257 -31.18 2.62 -2.05
C ASP A 257 -32.60 2.82 -2.63
N ALA A 258 -33.58 2.19 -1.99
CA ALA A 258 -34.88 1.73 -2.51
C ALA A 258 -35.95 2.79 -2.88
N LYS A 259 -35.59 4.04 -3.24
CA LYS A 259 -36.58 5.14 -3.31
C LYS A 259 -37.04 5.60 -4.70
N ALA A 260 -36.25 5.42 -5.76
CA ALA A 260 -36.60 6.01 -7.05
C ALA A 260 -37.22 4.98 -8.04
N PRO A 261 -38.26 5.37 -8.81
CA PRO A 261 -38.87 4.48 -9.79
C PRO A 261 -37.89 4.20 -10.93
N HIS A 262 -37.92 2.97 -11.40
CA HIS A 262 -37.08 2.52 -12.51
C HIS A 262 -37.88 2.42 -13.79
N THR A 263 -37.28 2.79 -14.93
CA THR A 263 -37.90 2.61 -16.23
C THR A 263 -37.05 1.74 -17.15
N ALA A 264 -37.73 0.96 -17.99
CA ALA A 264 -37.12 0.28 -19.14
C ALA A 264 -36.96 1.27 -20.30
N SER A 265 -36.35 2.45 -20.06
CA SER A 265 -35.99 3.33 -21.18
C SER A 265 -35.03 2.55 -22.10
N PRO A 266 -35.23 2.60 -23.43
CA PRO A 266 -34.39 1.86 -24.36
C PRO A 266 -33.01 2.51 -24.41
N LEU A 267 -32.11 2.06 -23.53
CA LEU A 267 -30.69 2.32 -23.66
C LEU A 267 -30.16 1.54 -24.85
N SER A 268 -29.18 2.11 -25.54
CA SER A 268 -28.48 1.41 -26.60
C SER A 268 -27.76 0.19 -26.03
N ALA A 269 -27.81 -0.91 -26.78
CA ALA A 269 -27.06 -2.12 -26.43
C ALA A 269 -25.55 -1.84 -26.52
N LEU A 270 -24.77 -2.59 -25.74
CA LEU A 270 -23.32 -2.56 -25.88
C LEU A 270 -22.91 -3.18 -27.23
N PRO A 271 -21.92 -2.62 -27.95
CA PRO A 271 -21.60 -3.00 -29.32
C PRO A 271 -20.67 -4.22 -29.39
N PHE A 272 -20.82 -5.18 -28.48
CA PHE A 272 -19.97 -6.36 -28.46
C PHE A 272 -20.80 -7.62 -28.70
N ASP A 273 -20.41 -8.38 -29.70
CA ASP A 273 -21.10 -9.63 -30.07
C ASP A 273 -20.96 -10.69 -28.96
N GLY A 274 -21.99 -11.53 -28.84
CA GLY A 274 -22.01 -12.66 -27.90
C GLY A 274 -22.14 -12.30 -26.41
N LEU A 275 -22.47 -11.05 -26.07
CA LEU A 275 -22.68 -10.63 -24.69
C LEU A 275 -24.05 -11.03 -24.14
N ILE A 276 -24.05 -11.48 -22.89
CA ILE A 276 -25.24 -11.45 -22.05
C ILE A 276 -25.26 -10.10 -21.35
N ALA A 277 -26.22 -9.24 -21.69
CA ALA A 277 -26.29 -7.89 -21.15
C ALA A 277 -27.70 -7.53 -20.67
N VAL A 278 -27.75 -6.69 -19.64
CA VAL A 278 -28.94 -6.02 -19.13
C VAL A 278 -28.63 -4.55 -18.89
N SER A 279 -29.62 -3.69 -19.08
CA SER A 279 -29.46 -2.24 -18.92
C SER A 279 -30.68 -1.62 -18.25
N ARG A 280 -30.47 -0.52 -17.52
CA ARG A 280 -31.53 0.17 -16.80
C ARG A 280 -31.22 1.66 -16.65
N VAL A 281 -32.26 2.48 -16.62
CA VAL A 281 -32.17 3.88 -16.21
C VAL A 281 -32.93 4.08 -14.92
N LYS A 282 -32.25 4.61 -13.91
CA LYS A 282 -32.88 5.11 -12.69
C LYS A 282 -33.36 6.54 -12.95
N GLN A 283 -34.65 6.78 -12.76
CA GLN A 283 -35.17 8.14 -12.80
C GLN A 283 -35.04 8.80 -11.42
N PRO A 284 -34.66 10.07 -11.36
CA PRO A 284 -34.74 10.86 -10.12
C PRO A 284 -36.19 11.02 -9.65
N GLU A 285 -36.39 11.25 -8.34
CA GLU A 285 -37.70 11.66 -7.79
C GLU A 285 -38.15 13.02 -8.36
N ASP A 286 -37.20 13.93 -8.56
CA ASP A 286 -37.39 15.19 -9.29
C ASP A 286 -37.19 14.96 -10.79
N PRO A 287 -38.18 15.22 -11.67
CA PRO A 287 -38.05 15.07 -13.12
C PRO A 287 -36.86 15.78 -13.77
N GLN A 288 -36.31 16.82 -13.12
CA GLN A 288 -35.13 17.58 -13.57
C GLN A 288 -33.81 17.10 -12.93
N GLY A 289 -33.87 16.12 -12.03
CA GLY A 289 -32.71 15.61 -11.30
C GLY A 289 -31.74 14.77 -12.14
N TYR A 290 -30.76 14.19 -11.44
CA TYR A 290 -29.76 13.31 -12.03
C TYR A 290 -30.34 11.94 -12.38
N ARG A 291 -30.10 11.51 -13.61
CA ARG A 291 -30.36 10.16 -14.09
C ARG A 291 -29.07 9.34 -13.99
N ARG A 292 -29.24 8.07 -13.64
CA ARG A 292 -28.17 7.06 -13.71
C ARG A 292 -28.56 5.99 -14.71
N ALA A 293 -27.85 5.94 -15.83
CA ALA A 293 -27.93 4.83 -16.77
C ALA A 293 -26.90 3.77 -16.38
N GLN A 294 -27.26 2.49 -16.44
CA GLN A 294 -26.38 1.38 -16.11
C GLN A 294 -26.50 0.24 -17.11
N TRP A 295 -25.36 -0.36 -17.46
CA TRP A 295 -25.24 -1.56 -18.26
C TRP A 295 -24.42 -2.57 -17.46
N LEU A 296 -24.97 -3.77 -17.29
CA LEU A 296 -24.21 -4.92 -16.80
C LEU A 296 -24.10 -5.93 -17.92
N ALA A 297 -22.90 -6.42 -18.16
CA ALA A 297 -22.64 -7.42 -19.19
C ALA A 297 -21.66 -8.48 -18.73
N MET A 298 -21.81 -9.67 -19.29
CA MET A 298 -20.91 -10.79 -19.11
C MET A 298 -20.47 -11.33 -20.46
N ARG A 299 -19.17 -11.61 -20.54
CA ARG A 299 -18.55 -12.41 -21.59
C ARG A 299 -17.73 -13.50 -20.94
N ASP A 300 -18.23 -14.72 -20.95
CA ASP A 300 -17.61 -15.85 -20.26
C ASP A 300 -17.31 -15.52 -18.78
N ASP A 301 -16.02 -15.52 -18.40
CA ASP A 301 -15.54 -15.23 -17.04
C ASP A 301 -15.39 -13.72 -16.74
N TRP A 302 -15.60 -12.88 -17.74
CA TRP A 302 -15.43 -11.43 -17.63
C TRP A 302 -16.76 -10.74 -17.40
N TYR A 303 -16.76 -9.83 -16.43
CA TYR A 303 -17.92 -9.02 -16.07
C TYR A 303 -17.60 -7.54 -16.25
N VAL A 304 -18.48 -6.84 -16.95
CA VAL A 304 -18.44 -5.40 -17.15
C VAL A 304 -19.65 -4.75 -16.47
N ASN A 305 -19.40 -3.69 -15.71
CA ASN A 305 -20.40 -2.79 -15.19
C ASN A 305 -20.06 -1.38 -15.68
N ILE A 306 -20.94 -0.81 -16.49
CA ILE A 306 -20.84 0.57 -16.95
C ILE A 306 -21.98 1.34 -16.30
N HIS A 307 -21.68 2.48 -15.69
CA HIS A 307 -22.72 3.43 -15.32
C HIS A 307 -22.38 4.84 -15.81
N SER A 308 -23.41 5.62 -16.11
CA SER A 308 -23.29 7.01 -16.51
C SER A 308 -24.28 7.86 -15.72
N ASP A 309 -23.79 8.95 -15.13
CA ASP A 309 -24.63 9.95 -14.44
C ASP A 309 -24.69 11.24 -15.26
N TYR A 310 -25.90 11.79 -15.41
CA TYR A 310 -26.16 13.01 -16.17
C TYR A 310 -27.48 13.65 -15.74
N GLU A 311 -27.67 14.94 -16.00
CA GLU A 311 -28.95 15.62 -15.72
C GLU A 311 -30.01 15.25 -16.77
N ALA A 312 -31.27 15.14 -16.35
CA ALA A 312 -32.37 14.81 -17.25
C ALA A 312 -32.48 15.74 -18.48
N LYS A 313 -32.12 17.03 -18.32
CA LYS A 313 -32.13 18.03 -19.40
C LYS A 313 -31.09 17.77 -20.49
N ASP A 314 -30.00 17.08 -20.17
CA ASP A 314 -28.86 16.84 -21.08
C ASP A 314 -28.94 15.47 -21.78
N GLU A 315 -29.96 14.65 -21.49
CA GLU A 315 -30.10 13.29 -22.00
C GLU A 315 -29.97 13.17 -23.53
N GLN A 316 -30.64 14.06 -24.28
CA GLN A 316 -30.62 14.05 -25.75
C GLN A 316 -29.22 14.31 -26.33
N ARG A 317 -28.33 14.96 -25.55
CA ARG A 317 -26.94 15.22 -25.93
C ARG A 317 -26.02 14.10 -25.45
N VAL A 318 -26.25 13.59 -24.25
CA VAL A 318 -25.39 12.57 -23.61
C VAL A 318 -25.55 11.20 -24.26
N LEU A 319 -26.77 10.73 -24.54
CA LEU A 319 -26.99 9.36 -25.05
C LEU A 319 -26.29 9.08 -26.40
N PRO A 320 -26.33 9.97 -27.42
CA PRO A 320 -25.57 9.76 -28.66
C PRO A 320 -24.05 9.74 -28.44
N GLN A 321 -23.54 10.57 -27.52
CA GLN A 321 -22.11 10.58 -27.19
C GLN A 321 -21.70 9.31 -26.42
N LEU A 322 -22.56 8.75 -25.58
CA LEU A 322 -22.31 7.44 -24.95
C LEU A 322 -22.18 6.34 -26.00
N ASN A 323 -23.02 6.35 -27.05
CA ASN A 323 -22.89 5.41 -28.17
C ASN A 323 -21.56 5.57 -28.91
N THR A 324 -21.08 6.81 -29.03
CA THR A 324 -19.76 7.10 -29.61
C THR A 324 -18.64 6.53 -28.74
N LEU A 325 -18.74 6.68 -27.40
CA LEU A 325 -17.80 6.08 -26.46
C LEU A 325 -17.81 4.56 -26.59
N PHE A 326 -18.98 3.92 -26.56
CA PHE A 326 -19.10 2.47 -26.64
C PHE A 326 -18.57 1.92 -27.96
N ALA A 327 -18.85 2.56 -29.09
CA ALA A 327 -18.37 2.14 -30.39
C ALA A 327 -16.84 2.23 -30.53
N ALA A 328 -16.17 3.04 -29.72
CA ALA A 328 -14.72 3.14 -29.69
C ALA A 328 -14.04 2.13 -28.76
N LEU A 329 -14.80 1.46 -27.87
CA LEU A 329 -14.29 0.36 -27.08
C LEU A 329 -14.09 -0.86 -27.98
N GLN A 330 -12.91 -1.48 -27.94
CA GLN A 330 -12.64 -2.70 -28.70
C GLN A 330 -12.46 -3.86 -27.74
N TRP A 331 -13.40 -4.80 -27.80
CA TRP A 331 -13.34 -6.05 -27.05
C TRP A 331 -13.65 -7.19 -28.01
N PRO A 332 -12.68 -7.67 -28.80
CA PRO A 332 -12.89 -8.72 -29.80
C PRO A 332 -13.19 -10.09 -29.18
N ASP A 333 -12.60 -10.43 -28.04
CA ASP A 333 -12.73 -11.74 -27.40
C ASP A 333 -12.65 -11.64 -25.87
N ALA A 334 -12.75 -12.77 -25.18
CA ALA A 334 -12.66 -12.89 -23.72
C ALA A 334 -11.79 -14.12 -23.37
N PRO A 335 -10.47 -13.93 -23.18
CA PRO A 335 -9.59 -15.06 -22.95
C PRO A 335 -9.87 -15.72 -21.60
N ARG A 336 -9.76 -17.05 -21.58
CA ARG A 336 -9.76 -17.84 -20.34
C ARG A 336 -8.37 -17.75 -19.71
N LEU A 337 -8.30 -17.39 -18.43
CA LEU A 337 -7.03 -17.20 -17.70
C LEU A 337 -6.57 -18.45 -16.95
N TYR A 338 -7.05 -19.63 -17.33
CA TYR A 338 -6.69 -20.91 -16.74
C TYR A 338 -6.92 -22.04 -17.76
N ARG A 339 -6.05 -23.06 -17.76
CA ARG A 339 -6.15 -24.18 -18.73
C ARG A 339 -7.19 -25.24 -18.35
N GLN A 340 -6.99 -25.88 -17.20
CA GLN A 340 -7.83 -27.00 -16.73
C GLN A 340 -8.42 -26.66 -15.37
N THR A 341 -7.56 -26.57 -14.35
CA THR A 341 -7.92 -26.18 -12.99
C THR A 341 -7.91 -24.67 -12.83
N SER A 342 -8.92 -24.14 -12.15
CA SER A 342 -9.05 -22.72 -11.85
C SER A 342 -7.91 -22.24 -10.95
N MET A 343 -7.51 -20.96 -11.05
CA MET A 343 -6.48 -20.42 -10.16
C MET A 343 -6.94 -20.32 -8.72
N GLU A 344 -8.24 -20.11 -8.47
CA GLU A 344 -8.82 -20.17 -7.14
C GLU A 344 -8.64 -21.55 -6.50
N GLN A 345 -8.89 -22.62 -7.26
CA GLN A 345 -8.66 -23.98 -6.77
C GLN A 345 -7.18 -24.25 -6.53
N ARG A 346 -6.29 -23.86 -7.46
CA ARG A 346 -4.84 -24.03 -7.28
C ARG A 346 -4.32 -23.29 -6.05
N ASN A 347 -4.79 -22.07 -5.80
CA ASN A 347 -4.43 -21.31 -4.61
C ASN A 347 -4.87 -22.04 -3.33
N ARG A 348 -6.11 -22.56 -3.28
CA ARG A 348 -6.57 -23.38 -2.14
C ARG A 348 -5.72 -24.63 -1.92
N GLU A 349 -5.34 -25.32 -2.99
CA GLU A 349 -4.45 -26.48 -2.92
C GLU A 349 -3.08 -26.08 -2.34
N ILE A 350 -2.49 -24.98 -2.82
CA ILE A 350 -1.23 -24.43 -2.30
C ILE A 350 -1.37 -24.07 -0.80
N GLU A 351 -2.45 -23.40 -0.39
CA GLU A 351 -2.70 -23.03 1.02
C GLU A 351 -2.83 -24.25 1.92
N SER A 352 -3.48 -25.31 1.44
CA SER A 352 -3.71 -26.52 2.25
C SER A 352 -2.43 -27.26 2.62
N THR A 353 -1.31 -26.99 1.95
CA THR A 353 0.01 -27.53 2.33
C THR A 353 0.53 -26.97 3.65
N GLY A 354 0.02 -25.82 4.12
CA GLY A 354 0.56 -25.08 5.25
C GLY A 354 1.93 -24.50 4.89
N LEU A 355 1.97 -23.23 4.49
CA LEU A 355 3.13 -22.52 3.91
C LEU A 355 4.29 -22.31 4.91
N GLN A 356 4.90 -23.40 5.36
CA GLN A 356 6.00 -23.44 6.32
C GLN A 356 7.19 -24.21 5.75
N GLY A 357 8.38 -23.98 6.31
CA GLY A 357 9.66 -24.53 5.85
C GLY A 357 9.60 -25.98 5.33
N PRO A 358 9.15 -26.95 6.13
CA PRO A 358 9.09 -28.37 5.71
C PRO A 358 8.17 -28.64 4.50
N ASN A 359 7.17 -27.80 4.29
CA ASN A 359 6.12 -28.00 3.28
C ASN A 359 6.34 -27.19 2.00
N TRP A 360 7.39 -26.36 1.92
CA TRP A 360 7.67 -25.55 0.73
C TRP A 360 7.85 -26.37 -0.53
N SER A 361 8.44 -27.57 -0.47
CA SER A 361 8.59 -28.42 -1.66
C SER A 361 7.24 -28.87 -2.25
N ALA A 362 6.27 -29.22 -1.39
CA ALA A 362 4.92 -29.57 -1.83
C ALA A 362 4.19 -28.34 -2.40
N ALA A 363 4.26 -27.21 -1.70
CA ALA A 363 3.68 -25.94 -2.16
C ALA A 363 4.27 -25.48 -3.50
N ALA A 364 5.59 -25.58 -3.67
CA ALA A 364 6.30 -25.20 -4.88
C ALA A 364 5.96 -26.11 -6.07
N SER A 365 5.76 -27.40 -5.82
CA SER A 365 5.32 -28.34 -6.86
C SER A 365 3.94 -27.96 -7.42
N LEU A 366 3.01 -27.52 -6.55
CA LEU A 366 1.71 -26.99 -6.96
C LEU A 366 1.85 -25.61 -7.63
N ALA A 367 2.71 -24.74 -7.11
CA ALA A 367 2.99 -23.43 -7.67
C ALA A 367 3.57 -23.54 -9.09
N GLN A 368 4.47 -24.49 -9.35
CA GLN A 368 5.03 -24.75 -10.68
C GLN A 368 3.96 -25.15 -11.70
N GLN A 369 2.93 -25.89 -11.27
CA GLN A 369 1.80 -26.25 -12.12
C GLN A 369 0.88 -25.05 -12.40
N ALA A 370 0.78 -24.12 -11.44
CA ALA A 370 -0.01 -22.90 -11.51
C ALA A 370 0.66 -21.78 -12.31
N LEU A 371 2.00 -21.78 -12.40
CA LEU A 371 2.79 -20.71 -13.01
C LEU A 371 2.29 -20.26 -14.40
N PRO A 372 1.92 -21.14 -15.35
CA PRO A 372 1.45 -20.69 -16.66
C PRO A 372 0.07 -20.02 -16.65
N ASP A 373 -0.70 -20.17 -15.57
CA ASP A 373 -2.05 -19.61 -15.39
C ASP A 373 -2.01 -18.33 -14.50
N ALA A 374 -0.83 -17.96 -13.98
CA ALA A 374 -0.59 -16.79 -13.14
C ALA A 374 -0.42 -15.52 -13.97
N VAL A 375 -1.30 -14.55 -13.77
CA VAL A 375 -1.33 -13.32 -14.60
C VAL A 375 -1.30 -12.05 -13.75
N PHE A 376 -1.91 -12.10 -12.56
CA PHE A 376 -2.02 -10.94 -11.68
C PHE A 376 -0.78 -10.81 -10.78
N PRO A 377 -0.34 -9.58 -10.43
CA PRO A 377 0.82 -9.34 -9.56
C PRO A 377 0.86 -10.21 -8.31
N ASP A 378 -0.24 -10.28 -7.54
CA ASP A 378 -0.31 -11.08 -6.32
C ASP A 378 -0.04 -12.58 -6.56
N GLU A 379 -0.50 -13.12 -7.69
CA GLU A 379 -0.29 -14.52 -8.07
C GLU A 379 1.18 -14.75 -8.43
N ILE A 380 1.75 -13.82 -9.21
CA ILE A 380 3.14 -13.87 -9.65
C ILE A 380 4.08 -13.82 -8.44
N VAL A 381 3.86 -12.88 -7.50
CA VAL A 381 4.64 -12.77 -6.27
C VAL A 381 4.62 -14.09 -5.52
N ARG A 382 3.42 -14.61 -5.23
CA ARG A 382 3.23 -15.81 -4.43
C ARG A 382 3.85 -17.05 -5.06
N ILE A 383 3.55 -17.31 -6.34
CA ILE A 383 3.99 -18.51 -7.05
C ILE A 383 5.52 -18.51 -7.19
N ASN A 384 6.10 -17.39 -7.62
CA ASN A 384 7.54 -17.30 -7.80
C ASN A 384 8.28 -17.37 -6.46
N THR A 385 7.72 -16.80 -5.37
CA THR A 385 8.30 -16.94 -4.03
C THR A 385 8.37 -18.40 -3.60
N LEU A 386 7.31 -19.19 -3.79
CA LEU A 386 7.31 -20.60 -3.40
C LEU A 386 8.30 -21.44 -4.21
N ILE A 387 8.38 -21.21 -5.52
CA ILE A 387 9.35 -21.89 -6.39
C ILE A 387 10.78 -21.49 -5.99
N ALA A 388 11.02 -20.22 -5.68
CA ALA A 388 12.31 -19.72 -5.21
C ALA A 388 12.73 -20.38 -3.88
N LEU A 389 11.81 -20.53 -2.93
CA LEU A 389 12.06 -21.19 -1.65
C LEU A 389 12.44 -22.67 -1.84
N GLN A 390 11.81 -23.38 -2.79
CA GLN A 390 12.21 -24.74 -3.12
C GLN A 390 13.57 -24.81 -3.83
N ALA A 391 13.91 -23.84 -4.69
CA ALA A 391 15.24 -23.76 -5.28
C ALA A 391 16.31 -23.50 -4.20
N TYR A 392 16.02 -22.59 -3.27
CA TYR A 392 16.86 -22.31 -2.10
C TYR A 392 17.11 -23.56 -1.25
N GLN A 393 16.07 -24.36 -0.94
CA GLN A 393 16.21 -25.61 -0.19
C GLN A 393 17.09 -26.66 -0.89
N ARG A 394 17.17 -26.62 -2.22
CA ARG A 394 18.02 -27.50 -3.03
C ARG A 394 19.41 -26.93 -3.28
N ASP A 395 19.73 -25.80 -2.66
CA ASP A 395 20.96 -25.03 -2.85
C ASP A 395 21.19 -24.51 -4.28
N ASP A 396 20.11 -24.39 -5.08
CA ASP A 396 20.14 -23.82 -6.42
C ASP A 396 19.93 -22.30 -6.34
N LEU A 397 20.99 -21.60 -5.95
CA LEU A 397 20.95 -20.16 -5.68
C LEU A 397 20.66 -19.32 -6.92
N ALA A 398 21.09 -19.76 -8.10
CA ALA A 398 20.86 -19.03 -9.35
C ALA A 398 19.38 -19.05 -9.75
N ASP A 399 18.72 -20.22 -9.65
CA ASP A 399 17.29 -20.31 -9.88
C ASP A 399 16.49 -19.58 -8.79
N ALA A 400 16.88 -19.72 -7.52
CA ALA A 400 16.24 -19.01 -6.42
C ALA A 400 16.27 -17.49 -6.64
N GLN A 401 17.43 -16.95 -7.02
CA GLN A 401 17.60 -15.54 -7.36
C GLN A 401 16.64 -15.10 -8.48
N ARG A 402 16.61 -15.82 -9.61
CA ARG A 402 15.77 -15.45 -10.76
C ARG A 402 14.28 -15.40 -10.39
N TYR A 403 13.82 -16.37 -9.60
CA TYR A 403 12.43 -16.41 -9.16
C TYR A 403 12.13 -15.31 -8.13
N PHE A 404 13.03 -15.03 -7.19
CA PHE A 404 12.88 -13.90 -6.27
C PHE A 404 12.86 -12.56 -7.00
N GLU A 405 13.72 -12.34 -8.00
CA GLU A 405 13.70 -11.12 -8.82
C GLU A 405 12.35 -10.93 -9.53
N THR A 406 11.80 -12.02 -10.09
CA THR A 406 10.45 -12.00 -10.71
C THR A 406 9.37 -11.63 -9.69
N ALA A 407 9.44 -12.20 -8.48
CA ALA A 407 8.50 -11.89 -7.41
C ALA A 407 8.64 -10.43 -6.93
N PHE A 408 9.86 -9.90 -6.77
CA PHE A 408 10.07 -8.50 -6.37
C PHE A 408 9.52 -7.51 -7.39
N ASN A 409 9.78 -7.75 -8.68
CA ASN A 409 9.29 -6.88 -9.75
C ASN A 409 7.75 -6.80 -9.73
N ALA A 410 7.06 -7.93 -9.51
CA ALA A 410 5.61 -7.94 -9.38
C ALA A 410 5.11 -7.34 -8.05
N SER A 411 5.89 -7.44 -6.97
CA SER A 411 5.49 -6.96 -5.63
C SER A 411 5.29 -5.45 -5.54
N GLU A 412 5.86 -4.67 -6.46
CA GLU A 412 5.63 -3.22 -6.54
C GLU A 412 4.19 -2.88 -6.94
N TYR A 413 3.51 -3.79 -7.64
CA TYR A 413 2.19 -3.62 -8.25
C TYR A 413 1.08 -4.39 -7.51
N SER A 414 1.38 -4.79 -6.28
CA SER A 414 0.60 -5.72 -5.48
C SER A 414 0.16 -5.05 -4.18
N ASP A 415 -1.14 -5.09 -3.88
CA ASP A 415 -1.74 -4.48 -2.69
C ASP A 415 -1.54 -5.36 -1.44
N ARG A 416 -1.32 -6.67 -1.62
CA ARG A 416 -1.10 -7.62 -0.53
C ARG A 416 0.38 -7.87 -0.29
N GLN A 417 0.88 -7.28 0.78
CA GLN A 417 2.07 -7.79 1.44
C GLN A 417 1.65 -8.99 2.31
N ASP A 418 1.40 -10.11 1.63
CA ASP A 418 1.10 -11.41 2.23
C ASP A 418 2.19 -11.80 3.26
N SER A 419 1.84 -12.70 4.16
CA SER A 419 2.75 -13.41 5.08
C SER A 419 4.04 -13.95 4.43
N LEU A 420 4.01 -14.19 3.12
CA LEU A 420 5.18 -14.60 2.33
C LEU A 420 6.17 -13.48 2.06
N TYR A 421 5.77 -12.21 2.11
CA TYR A 421 6.64 -11.09 1.75
C TYR A 421 7.86 -10.94 2.68
N PRO A 422 7.73 -11.02 4.02
CA PRO A 422 8.90 -11.08 4.90
C PRO A 422 9.79 -12.29 4.62
N ILE A 423 9.20 -13.46 4.34
CA ILE A 423 9.95 -14.69 4.01
C ILE A 423 10.75 -14.50 2.71
N MET A 424 10.12 -13.89 1.70
CA MET A 424 10.74 -13.55 0.42
C MET A 424 11.93 -12.61 0.61
N LEU A 425 11.76 -11.52 1.39
CA LEU A 425 12.86 -10.59 1.72
C LEU A 425 14.03 -11.31 2.38
N ASP A 426 13.72 -12.17 3.36
CA ASP A 426 14.72 -12.83 4.18
C ASP A 426 15.57 -13.81 3.36
N HIS A 427 14.91 -14.68 2.59
CA HIS A 427 15.59 -15.67 1.77
C HIS A 427 16.30 -15.05 0.56
N ALA A 428 15.74 -14.00 -0.04
CA ALA A 428 16.42 -13.30 -1.12
C ALA A 428 17.69 -12.56 -0.63
N ALA A 429 17.65 -11.98 0.58
CA ALA A 429 18.84 -11.38 1.18
C ALA A 429 19.94 -12.43 1.39
N ASP A 430 19.57 -13.64 1.83
CA ASP A 430 20.51 -14.74 2.00
C ASP A 430 21.07 -15.25 0.66
N VAL A 431 20.22 -15.48 -0.34
CA VAL A 431 20.64 -15.85 -1.70
C VAL A 431 21.63 -14.82 -2.26
N ALA A 432 21.30 -13.53 -2.18
CA ALA A 432 22.19 -12.46 -2.64
C ALA A 432 23.53 -12.47 -1.90
N TRP A 433 23.52 -12.70 -0.58
CA TRP A 433 24.74 -12.80 0.22
C TRP A 433 25.63 -13.96 -0.23
N ARG A 434 25.05 -15.15 -0.36
CA ARG A 434 25.76 -16.38 -0.74
C ARG A 434 26.29 -16.36 -2.18
N LEU A 435 25.65 -15.57 -3.05
CA LEU A 435 26.14 -15.27 -4.41
C LEU A 435 27.17 -14.14 -4.48
N GLY A 436 27.57 -13.55 -3.33
CA GLY A 436 28.54 -12.45 -3.29
C GLY A 436 27.97 -11.09 -3.70
N ARG A 437 26.64 -10.95 -3.85
CA ARG A 437 25.94 -9.68 -4.15
C ARG A 437 25.72 -8.88 -2.86
N THR A 438 26.80 -8.60 -2.12
CA THR A 438 26.78 -8.02 -0.76
C THR A 438 25.95 -6.74 -0.63
N ARG A 439 26.04 -5.82 -1.60
CA ARG A 439 25.31 -4.54 -1.55
C ARG A 439 23.80 -4.76 -1.55
N GLU A 440 23.32 -5.68 -2.37
CA GLU A 440 21.90 -6.00 -2.47
C GLU A 440 21.43 -6.78 -1.24
N ALA A 441 22.22 -7.76 -0.78
CA ALA A 441 21.93 -8.50 0.44
C ALA A 441 21.71 -7.55 1.63
N LEU A 442 22.60 -6.54 1.78
CA LEU A 442 22.47 -5.52 2.82
C LEU A 442 21.23 -4.64 2.62
N ALA A 443 20.93 -4.21 1.39
CA ALA A 443 19.73 -3.43 1.11
C ALA A 443 18.43 -4.20 1.44
N LEU A 444 18.39 -5.50 1.13
CA LEU A 444 17.26 -6.37 1.47
C LEU A 444 17.15 -6.60 2.99
N SER A 445 18.27 -6.84 3.68
CA SER A 445 18.29 -6.96 5.15
C SER A 445 17.86 -5.65 5.85
N GLN A 446 18.25 -4.49 5.33
CA GLN A 446 17.77 -3.19 5.83
C GLN A 446 16.25 -3.07 5.68
N ARG A 447 15.72 -3.42 4.50
CA ARG A 447 14.28 -3.38 4.23
C ARG A 447 13.50 -4.33 5.14
N LEU A 448 14.05 -5.51 5.44
CA LEU A 448 13.46 -6.46 6.39
C LEU A 448 13.37 -5.86 7.80
N ILE A 449 14.45 -5.27 8.30
CA ILE A 449 14.52 -4.68 9.64
C ILE A 449 13.61 -3.46 9.77
N GLN A 450 13.65 -2.54 8.81
CA GLN A 450 12.82 -1.31 8.83
C GLN A 450 11.32 -1.61 8.83
N ARG A 451 10.91 -2.75 8.28
CA ARG A 451 9.52 -3.18 8.24
C ARG A 451 9.10 -4.01 9.45
N SER A 452 10.03 -4.41 10.30
CA SER A 452 9.71 -5.20 11.48
C SER A 452 8.96 -4.34 12.50
N GLU A 453 7.75 -4.75 12.86
CA GLU A 453 6.98 -4.12 13.95
C GLU A 453 7.68 -4.30 15.32
N ASN A 454 8.65 -5.21 15.41
CA ASN A 454 9.39 -5.52 16.63
C ASN A 454 10.67 -4.69 16.79
N MET A 455 10.90 -3.70 15.92
CA MET A 455 12.07 -2.86 15.99
C MET A 455 12.04 -1.96 17.25
N PRO A 456 12.99 -2.07 18.19
CA PRO A 456 12.96 -1.22 19.38
C PRO A 456 13.39 0.22 19.00
N PRO A 457 12.72 1.26 19.54
CA PRO A 457 12.86 2.64 19.07
C PRO A 457 14.23 3.26 19.35
N GLU A 458 14.98 2.76 20.32
CA GLU A 458 16.34 3.20 20.65
C GLU A 458 17.44 2.68 19.72
N TRP A 459 17.08 1.89 18.71
CA TRP A 459 18.01 1.36 17.71
C TRP A 459 17.85 2.08 16.39
N GLU A 460 18.98 2.51 15.86
CA GLU A 460 19.05 3.30 14.63
C GLU A 460 19.76 2.51 13.53
N LEU A 461 19.14 2.50 12.36
CA LEU A 461 19.69 1.98 11.13
C LEU A 461 19.91 3.12 10.15
N ALA A 462 21.14 3.64 10.10
CA ALA A 462 21.49 4.65 9.11
C ALA A 462 21.38 4.10 7.68
N GLN A 463 20.97 4.95 6.74
CA GLN A 463 20.83 4.54 5.33
C GLN A 463 22.18 4.04 4.79
N GLY A 464 22.19 2.85 4.18
CA GLY A 464 23.41 2.25 3.65
C GLY A 464 24.34 1.63 4.70
N SER A 465 23.99 1.68 5.99
CA SER A 465 24.75 1.02 7.06
C SER A 465 24.57 -0.49 7.03
N ASP A 466 25.67 -1.23 7.18
CA ASP A 466 25.68 -2.67 7.40
C ASP A 466 25.52 -3.04 8.88
N ARG A 467 25.23 -2.06 9.74
CA ARG A 467 25.07 -2.24 11.19
C ARG A 467 23.89 -1.48 11.73
N LEU A 468 23.27 -2.07 12.74
CA LEU A 468 22.27 -1.47 13.59
C LEU A 468 22.94 -0.97 14.87
N THR A 469 22.68 0.28 15.25
CA THR A 469 23.40 0.96 16.34
C THR A 469 22.47 1.40 17.45
N ASN A 470 23.00 1.39 18.67
CA ASN A 470 22.34 1.94 19.85
C ASN A 470 23.32 2.84 20.59
N ALA A 471 23.24 4.14 20.33
CA ALA A 471 24.16 5.13 20.92
C ALA A 471 24.09 5.17 22.45
N ARG A 472 22.91 4.93 23.04
CA ARG A 472 22.72 4.89 24.50
C ARG A 472 23.48 3.73 25.14
N LEU A 473 23.55 2.59 24.47
CA LEU A 473 24.19 1.38 24.98
C LEU A 473 25.62 1.17 24.46
N GLY A 474 26.06 1.97 23.48
CA GLY A 474 27.35 1.81 22.80
C GLY A 474 27.41 0.56 21.90
N LEU A 475 26.26 0.03 21.48
CA LEU A 475 26.19 -1.26 20.78
C LEU A 475 26.05 -1.10 19.28
N SER A 476 26.68 -2.01 18.55
CA SER A 476 26.61 -2.07 17.09
C SER A 476 26.51 -3.51 16.60
N LEU A 477 25.32 -3.89 16.14
CA LEU A 477 25.01 -5.22 15.65
C LEU A 477 25.13 -5.24 14.11
N PRO A 478 26.04 -6.05 13.52
CA PRO A 478 26.07 -6.19 12.07
C PRO A 478 24.77 -6.80 11.56
N LEU A 479 24.27 -6.34 10.42
CA LEU A 479 23.07 -6.92 9.82
C LEU A 479 23.32 -8.36 9.36
N ARG A 480 24.56 -8.67 8.97
CA ARG A 480 25.01 -10.00 8.57
C ARG A 480 26.42 -10.27 9.09
N GLN A 481 26.66 -11.51 9.53
CA GLN A 481 27.96 -11.97 9.99
C GLN A 481 28.13 -13.45 9.64
N GLY A 482 29.00 -13.75 8.68
CA GLY A 482 29.09 -15.10 8.11
C GLY A 482 27.77 -15.50 7.45
N ASP A 483 27.27 -16.69 7.74
CA ASP A 483 25.96 -17.20 7.26
C ASP A 483 24.78 -16.66 8.08
N PHE A 484 25.03 -15.92 9.16
CA PHE A 484 23.98 -15.42 10.04
C PHE A 484 23.49 -14.04 9.64
N HIS A 485 22.18 -13.80 9.70
CA HIS A 485 21.57 -12.48 9.54
C HIS A 485 20.75 -12.07 10.76
N LEU A 486 20.63 -10.76 10.96
CA LEU A 486 19.95 -10.15 12.11
C LEU A 486 18.44 -10.01 11.86
N VAL A 487 17.64 -10.48 12.81
CA VAL A 487 16.18 -10.36 12.83
C VAL A 487 15.72 -9.71 14.15
N PRO A 488 14.90 -8.64 14.12
CA PRO A 488 14.30 -8.07 15.32
C PRO A 488 13.20 -8.96 15.88
N VAL A 489 13.20 -9.19 17.20
CA VAL A 489 12.22 -10.03 17.91
C VAL A 489 11.57 -9.21 19.02
N ALA A 490 10.31 -9.49 19.34
CA ALA A 490 9.57 -8.73 20.36
C ALA A 490 10.31 -8.70 21.72
N ASN A 491 10.14 -7.61 22.47
CA ASN A 491 10.68 -7.38 23.83
C ASN A 491 12.23 -7.29 23.91
N GLU A 492 12.79 -6.20 23.38
CA GLU A 492 14.23 -5.83 23.47
C GLU A 492 15.21 -6.97 23.08
N SER A 493 14.80 -7.81 22.13
CA SER A 493 15.56 -8.98 21.71
C SER A 493 15.86 -8.94 20.22
N PHE A 494 17.04 -9.42 19.85
CA PHE A 494 17.41 -9.71 18.47
C PHE A 494 17.70 -11.20 18.33
N ARG A 495 17.68 -11.70 17.10
CA ARG A 495 18.14 -13.05 16.80
C ARG A 495 19.03 -13.00 15.58
N TYR A 496 20.18 -13.65 15.66
CA TYR A 496 20.94 -14.04 14.48
C TYR A 496 20.47 -15.42 14.06
N GLU A 497 20.12 -15.58 12.79
CA GLU A 497 19.62 -16.85 12.24
C GLU A 497 20.48 -17.25 11.05
N ASP A 498 20.76 -18.54 10.92
CA ASP A 498 21.26 -19.16 9.69
C ASP A 498 20.09 -19.92 9.06
N LEU A 499 19.59 -19.42 7.93
CA LEU A 499 18.42 -19.98 7.25
C LEU A 499 18.66 -21.39 6.69
N ARG A 500 19.91 -21.81 6.49
CA ARG A 500 20.26 -23.12 5.94
C ARG A 500 20.25 -24.19 7.02
N THR A 501 20.81 -23.87 8.19
CA THR A 501 20.96 -24.85 9.28
C THR A 501 19.84 -24.75 10.32
N GLY A 502 19.12 -23.63 10.37
CA GLY A 502 18.20 -23.30 11.46
C GLY A 502 18.93 -22.87 12.75
N ALA A 503 20.26 -22.81 12.71
CA ALA A 503 21.06 -22.37 13.83
C ALA A 503 20.72 -20.93 14.18
N HIS A 504 20.62 -20.64 15.47
CA HIS A 504 20.31 -19.28 15.88
C HIS A 504 20.91 -18.88 17.22
N LEU A 505 21.29 -17.60 17.30
CA LEU A 505 21.74 -16.92 18.50
C LEU A 505 20.67 -15.92 18.91
N LYS A 506 20.03 -16.13 20.05
CA LYS A 506 19.13 -15.13 20.65
C LYS A 506 19.98 -14.13 21.42
N LEU A 507 19.69 -12.85 21.24
CA LEU A 507 20.34 -11.73 21.92
C LEU A 507 19.29 -11.02 22.74
N ARG A 508 19.51 -10.94 24.05
CA ARG A 508 18.68 -10.21 24.99
C ARG A 508 19.53 -9.21 25.75
N ILE A 509 19.09 -7.96 25.71
CA ILE A 509 19.82 -6.87 26.35
C ILE A 509 19.18 -6.58 27.70
N MET A 510 19.98 -6.61 28.76
CA MET A 510 19.51 -6.32 30.11
C MET A 510 20.06 -4.98 30.57
N GLN A 511 19.18 -3.99 30.69
CA GLN A 511 19.54 -2.69 31.26
C GLN A 511 19.63 -2.81 32.78
N ASN A 512 20.72 -2.27 33.35
CA ASN A 512 20.90 -2.05 34.78
C ASN A 512 21.00 -3.32 35.66
N THR A 513 22.08 -4.09 35.53
CA THR A 513 22.31 -5.26 36.39
C THR A 513 23.70 -5.28 37.05
N ARG A 514 23.88 -4.49 38.12
CA ARG A 514 24.85 -4.80 39.19
C ARG A 514 24.45 -6.05 39.99
N GLN A 515 23.89 -7.06 39.32
CA GLN A 515 23.42 -8.28 39.95
C GLN A 515 24.56 -9.28 40.03
N SER A 516 24.71 -9.91 41.21
CA SER A 516 25.67 -10.98 41.40
C SER A 516 25.40 -12.15 40.45
N ASP A 517 26.43 -12.90 40.13
CA ASP A 517 26.33 -14.09 39.26
C ASP A 517 25.34 -15.12 39.83
N GLU A 518 25.15 -15.18 41.15
CA GLU A 518 24.14 -16.01 41.79
C GLU A 518 22.72 -15.56 41.44
N LYS A 519 22.45 -14.25 41.48
CA LYS A 519 21.14 -13.71 41.12
C LYS A 519 20.87 -13.87 39.63
N LEU A 520 21.88 -13.65 38.79
CA LEU A 520 21.77 -13.88 37.35
C LEU A 520 21.49 -15.35 37.03
N ASN A 521 22.19 -16.27 37.69
CA ASN A 521 21.95 -17.71 37.53
C ASN A 521 20.51 -18.08 37.91
N ARG A 522 19.94 -17.51 38.98
CA ARG A 522 18.53 -17.73 39.33
C ARG A 522 17.57 -17.18 38.26
N ILE A 523 17.87 -16.02 37.68
CA ILE A 523 17.06 -15.43 36.60
C ILE A 523 17.05 -16.32 35.35
N ILE A 524 18.20 -16.94 35.02
CA ILE A 524 18.29 -17.87 33.89
C ILE A 524 17.62 -19.22 34.22
N ARG A 525 17.86 -19.74 35.43
CA ARG A 525 17.43 -21.08 35.84
C ARG A 525 15.94 -21.18 36.11
N ASN A 526 15.34 -20.18 36.77
CA ASN A 526 13.93 -20.25 37.18
C ASN A 526 12.97 -20.46 35.98
N PRO A 527 13.07 -19.70 34.86
CA PRO A 527 12.20 -19.95 33.71
C PRO A 527 12.43 -21.33 33.07
N LEU A 528 13.68 -21.81 33.04
CA LEU A 528 13.99 -23.14 32.52
C LEU A 528 13.30 -24.24 33.34
N GLU A 529 13.31 -24.11 34.67
CA GLU A 529 12.79 -25.13 35.57
C GLU A 529 11.29 -25.03 35.85
N GLN A 530 10.76 -23.80 35.94
CA GLN A 530 9.37 -23.55 36.32
C GLN A 530 8.44 -23.41 35.11
N ASP A 531 8.89 -22.72 34.06
CA ASP A 531 8.03 -22.40 32.91
C ASP A 531 8.21 -23.39 31.76
N GLN A 532 9.46 -23.85 31.55
CA GLN A 532 9.81 -24.73 30.42
C GLN A 532 9.92 -26.21 30.79
N GLY A 533 9.74 -26.56 32.07
CA GLY A 533 9.70 -27.95 32.54
C GLY A 533 11.02 -28.71 32.40
N PHE A 534 12.16 -28.02 32.38
CA PHE A 534 13.49 -28.65 32.38
C PHE A 534 14.04 -28.80 33.80
N ARG A 535 15.03 -29.68 33.99
CA ARG A 535 15.85 -29.75 35.20
C ARG A 535 17.30 -29.52 34.80
N VAL A 536 17.97 -28.59 35.48
CA VAL A 536 19.41 -28.36 35.27
C VAL A 536 20.19 -29.48 35.96
N LEU A 537 20.92 -30.28 35.19
CA LEU A 537 21.80 -31.33 35.71
C LEU A 537 23.16 -30.77 36.12
N ASN A 538 23.74 -29.95 35.25
CA ASN A 538 25.06 -29.37 35.45
C ASN A 538 25.14 -27.96 34.85
N MET A 539 26.05 -27.15 35.40
CA MET A 539 26.39 -25.84 34.86
C MET A 539 27.91 -25.67 34.87
N ARG A 540 28.50 -25.51 33.68
CA ARG A 540 29.92 -25.19 33.50
C ARG A 540 30.09 -23.70 33.22
N LYS A 541 31.15 -23.10 33.77
CA LYS A 541 31.49 -21.68 33.56
C LYS A 541 32.86 -21.58 32.91
N GLU A 542 32.91 -20.83 31.82
CA GLU A 542 34.10 -20.54 31.02
C GLU A 542 34.22 -19.01 30.87
N THR A 543 35.42 -18.53 30.55
CA THR A 543 35.66 -17.13 30.19
C THR A 543 35.96 -17.04 28.70
N PHE A 544 35.54 -15.96 28.06
CA PHE A 544 35.92 -15.67 26.68
C PHE A 544 36.21 -14.19 26.53
N GLN A 545 36.98 -13.83 25.50
CA GLN A 545 37.32 -12.44 25.22
C GLN A 545 36.38 -11.90 24.14
N PRO A 546 35.47 -10.95 24.45
CA PRO A 546 34.65 -10.29 23.45
C PRO A 546 35.47 -9.32 22.61
N ALA A 547 35.13 -9.17 21.32
CA ALA A 547 35.73 -8.17 20.44
C ALA A 547 35.22 -6.76 20.81
N ASN A 548 36.13 -5.79 20.91
CA ASN A 548 35.80 -4.40 21.22
C ASN A 548 35.48 -3.65 19.92
N ALA A 549 34.30 -3.04 19.82
CA ALA A 549 33.98 -2.09 18.77
C ALA A 549 34.76 -0.79 19.02
N GLY A 550 35.95 -0.64 18.41
CA GLY A 550 36.80 0.52 18.62
C GLY A 550 36.04 1.85 18.51
N GLY A 551 36.30 2.77 19.45
CA GLY A 551 35.66 4.10 19.50
C GLY A 551 35.14 4.53 20.87
N GLU A 552 35.03 3.62 21.85
CA GLU A 552 34.41 3.91 23.14
C GLU A 552 35.18 3.29 24.34
N SER A 553 35.06 3.92 25.51
CA SER A 553 35.82 3.59 26.74
C SER A 553 35.08 2.62 27.67
N GLY A 554 35.70 1.47 28.00
CA GLY A 554 35.27 0.57 29.06
C GLY A 554 35.85 -0.84 28.93
N ASP A 555 36.19 -1.48 30.06
CA ASP A 555 36.66 -2.87 30.07
C ASP A 555 35.51 -3.83 29.75
N LEU A 556 35.66 -4.62 28.69
CA LEU A 556 34.72 -5.70 28.37
C LEU A 556 35.10 -6.98 29.12
N ARG A 557 34.12 -7.64 29.74
CA ARG A 557 34.31 -8.95 30.39
C ARG A 557 33.33 -9.97 29.85
N GLY A 558 33.84 -11.00 29.19
CA GLY A 558 33.05 -12.10 28.63
C GLY A 558 33.05 -13.35 29.50
N ARG A 559 31.87 -13.93 29.71
CA ARG A 559 31.68 -15.22 30.39
C ARG A 559 30.78 -16.11 29.56
N LYS A 560 31.06 -17.41 29.54
CA LYS A 560 30.28 -18.43 28.86
C LYS A 560 29.77 -19.43 29.89
N TRP A 561 28.46 -19.57 30.02
CA TRP A 561 27.81 -20.52 30.93
C TRP A 561 27.13 -21.60 30.11
N ILE A 562 27.42 -22.87 30.40
CA ILE A 562 26.90 -24.02 29.67
C ILE A 562 26.03 -24.83 30.62
N TYR A 563 24.74 -24.91 30.33
CA TYR A 563 23.77 -25.69 31.10
C TYR A 563 23.47 -27.00 30.38
N ASP A 564 23.58 -28.12 31.10
CA ASP A 564 23.10 -29.41 30.62
C ASP A 564 21.71 -29.65 31.26
N LEU A 565 20.68 -29.79 30.43
CA LEU A 565 19.27 -29.83 30.79
C LEU A 565 18.65 -31.19 30.43
N VAL A 566 17.69 -31.64 31.23
CA VAL A 566 16.80 -32.77 30.89
C VAL A 566 15.35 -32.39 31.15
N ARG A 567 14.39 -32.98 30.43
CA ARG A 567 12.97 -32.79 30.76
C ARG A 567 12.66 -33.35 32.15
N ALA A 568 11.88 -32.60 32.93
CA ALA A 568 11.53 -32.95 34.30
C ALA A 568 10.43 -34.03 34.38
N ILE A 569 9.64 -34.22 33.30
CA ILE A 569 8.61 -35.26 33.16
C ILE A 569 8.86 -35.97 31.81
N PRO A 570 9.11 -37.30 31.78
CA PRO A 570 9.15 -38.07 30.54
C PRO A 570 7.73 -38.20 29.96
N ASP A 571 7.56 -38.14 28.64
CA ASP A 571 6.27 -38.47 28.03
C ASP A 571 5.93 -39.94 28.31
N GLU A 572 4.66 -40.26 28.59
CA GLU A 572 4.18 -41.63 28.92
C GLU A 572 4.37 -42.66 27.79
N HIS A 573 4.98 -42.26 26.67
CA HIS A 573 5.30 -43.10 25.51
C HIS A 573 6.81 -43.22 25.22
N GLU A 574 7.70 -42.62 26.01
CA GLU A 574 9.14 -42.89 25.91
C GLU A 574 9.51 -44.14 26.71
N GLU A 575 9.34 -45.31 26.08
CA GLU A 575 9.96 -46.55 26.55
C GLU A 575 11.48 -46.38 26.64
N GLN A 576 12.04 -46.52 27.85
CA GLN A 576 13.44 -46.77 28.22
C GLN A 576 14.54 -46.59 27.14
N GLY A 577 14.59 -45.41 26.52
CA GLY A 577 15.61 -45.00 25.56
C GLY A 577 16.14 -43.63 25.94
N SER A 578 17.43 -43.58 26.32
CA SER A 578 18.26 -42.38 26.56
C SER A 578 17.51 -41.05 26.77
N GLN A 579 17.37 -40.62 28.03
CA GLN A 579 16.90 -39.28 28.40
C GLN A 579 17.69 -38.20 27.63
N GLN A 580 17.06 -37.54 26.66
CA GLN A 580 17.76 -36.61 25.76
C GLN A 580 18.26 -35.40 26.56
N THR A 581 19.58 -35.26 26.66
CA THR A 581 20.21 -34.13 27.34
C THR A 581 20.30 -32.96 26.35
N LEU A 582 19.61 -31.86 26.63
CA LEU A 582 19.70 -30.62 25.87
C LEU A 582 20.79 -29.74 26.47
N ARG A 583 21.70 -29.23 25.64
CA ARG A 583 22.68 -28.22 26.08
C ARG A 583 22.17 -26.82 25.76
N LEU A 584 22.32 -25.88 26.69
CA LEU A 584 22.00 -24.47 26.50
C LEU A 584 23.19 -23.61 26.90
N VAL A 585 23.69 -22.81 25.98
CA VAL A 585 24.88 -21.97 26.19
C VAL A 585 24.44 -20.52 26.30
N TYR A 586 24.97 -19.83 27.32
CA TYR A 586 24.82 -18.39 27.50
C TYR A 586 26.17 -17.70 27.38
N TRP A 587 26.26 -16.70 26.52
CA TRP A 587 27.36 -15.75 26.49
C TRP A 587 26.93 -14.46 27.17
N ILE A 588 27.72 -14.01 28.14
CA ILE A 588 27.42 -12.88 29.01
C ILE A 588 28.54 -11.87 28.82
N VAL A 589 28.20 -10.69 28.31
CA VAL A 589 29.15 -9.59 28.12
C VAL A 589 28.78 -8.46 29.06
N ASP A 590 29.68 -8.14 29.99
CA ASP A 590 29.56 -6.98 30.87
C ASP A 590 30.35 -5.81 30.28
N ARG A 591 29.70 -4.64 30.22
CA ARG A 591 30.28 -3.37 29.78
C ARG A 591 29.79 -2.24 30.68
N GLY A 592 30.66 -1.75 31.57
CA GLY A 592 30.27 -0.73 32.56
C GLY A 592 29.10 -1.21 33.44
N THR A 593 27.94 -0.55 33.35
CA THR A 593 26.71 -0.92 34.07
C THR A 593 25.75 -1.79 33.25
N ASN A 594 26.09 -2.10 32.01
CA ASN A 594 25.26 -2.84 31.08
C ASN A 594 25.70 -4.31 31.03
N ARG A 595 24.72 -5.21 30.86
CA ARG A 595 24.94 -6.65 30.68
C ARG A 595 24.13 -7.14 29.50
N ILE A 596 24.79 -7.85 28.61
CA ILE A 596 24.17 -8.46 27.43
C ILE A 596 24.17 -9.97 27.64
N LEU A 597 23.01 -10.58 27.47
CA LEU A 597 22.84 -12.02 27.49
C LEU A 597 22.57 -12.52 26.08
N MET A 598 23.33 -13.50 25.65
CA MET A 598 23.05 -14.20 24.41
C MET A 598 22.94 -15.67 24.68
N ASN A 599 22.06 -16.38 23.98
CA ASN A 599 21.92 -17.81 24.17
C ASN A 599 21.61 -18.59 22.89
N ALA A 600 22.10 -19.83 22.86
CA ALA A 600 21.86 -20.81 21.80
C ALA A 600 21.75 -22.23 22.39
N ALA A 601 21.03 -23.11 21.71
CA ALA A 601 20.82 -24.50 22.10
C ALA A 601 21.83 -25.46 21.42
N GLY A 602 21.93 -26.69 21.95
CA GLY A 602 23.12 -27.53 21.95
C GLY A 602 23.76 -27.94 20.62
N GLU A 603 23.04 -27.97 19.51
CA GLU A 603 23.60 -28.40 18.22
C GLU A 603 24.35 -27.28 17.48
N ASP A 604 24.16 -26.03 17.90
CA ASP A 604 24.66 -24.83 17.22
C ASP A 604 25.88 -24.19 17.91
N GLU A 605 26.41 -24.81 18.99
CA GLU A 605 27.40 -24.18 19.88
C GLU A 605 28.66 -23.71 19.15
N ALA A 606 29.16 -24.49 18.19
CA ALA A 606 30.39 -24.19 17.47
C ALA A 606 30.21 -23.07 16.42
N SER A 607 29.14 -23.15 15.61
CA SER A 607 28.82 -22.15 14.58
C SER A 607 28.47 -20.80 15.22
N VAL A 608 27.65 -20.82 16.27
CA VAL A 608 27.25 -19.62 17.01
C VAL A 608 28.39 -19.07 17.87
N GLY A 609 29.25 -19.92 18.44
CA GLY A 609 30.41 -19.47 19.20
C GLY A 609 31.37 -18.61 18.37
N SER A 610 31.56 -18.97 17.10
CA SER A 610 32.33 -18.17 16.14
C SER A 610 31.68 -16.80 15.91
N LEU A 611 30.36 -16.76 15.67
CA LEU A 611 29.60 -15.53 15.52
C LEU A 611 29.78 -14.59 16.74
N VAL A 612 29.59 -15.10 17.96
CA VAL A 612 29.71 -14.30 19.20
C VAL A 612 31.09 -13.65 19.34
N SER A 613 32.15 -14.35 18.92
CA SER A 613 33.51 -13.81 18.96
C SER A 613 33.77 -12.70 17.96
N GLN A 614 32.98 -12.63 16.88
CA GLN A 614 33.11 -11.65 15.80
C GLN A 614 32.17 -10.46 15.95
N LEU A 615 31.10 -10.58 16.75
CA LEU A 615 30.25 -9.46 17.11
C LEU A 615 31.07 -8.41 17.86
N ALA A 616 30.90 -7.15 17.46
CA ALA A 616 31.62 -6.04 18.08
C ALA A 616 30.76 -5.48 19.23
N TRP A 617 31.34 -5.49 20.44
CA TRP A 617 30.63 -5.24 21.70
C TRP A 617 30.94 -3.90 22.35
#